data_AF-A0A7K8GFB6-F1
#
_entry.id   AF-A0A7K8GFB6-F1
#
_cell.length_a   1.000
_cell.length_b   1.000
_cell.length_c   1.000
_cell.angle_alpha   90.00
_cell.angle_beta   90.00
_cell.angle_gamma   90.00
#
_symmetry.space_group_name_H-M   'P 1'
#
loop_
_entity.id
_entity.type
_entity.pdbx_description
1 polymer ?
#
loop_
_entity_poly.entity_id
_entity_poly.type
_entity_poly.pdbx_seq_one_letter_code
_entity_poly.pdbx_strand_id
1 'polypeptide(L)'
;MVEAVLIDLFSLPANWQNNIQGLLHNALETIEKCSSIHAPCVYVMCCQRQGSERRGEQEFLLPALRGFQSQRRLEVVCAQTTAAALYTIKQRLDEKDLSIIKVILPTSRKDLMKVYMDHLFTAVYQFEFEDLQVVSDRESLQIPERQHERQTLPSQDVALIQSEIQMYLESLPSLKGELTILRSSLIPDDIFLHGFTTRTGGISYIPTLSSCNLFSSSKRRDPQAVVKENLRRLANAAGFNPEAFHRVKIDHANAVCIMGKTEPDNYDGIVTNQKGVTLAAPGADCIPVLFADPIRKACGAAHSGWKGTLLGVSMATVNAMVSEYGCNMKDILVVLGPSVGPCCYKLPRESAKEFHRIDPKCVRLFDSASPYIDIRRATRILLERGGILPENIQDDSITDQNQNITFCTACHPDKFYSHFRDGTNFGTQIGFISIKD
;
A
#
# COMPACT_ATOMS: atom_id res chain seq x y z
N MET A 1 23.99 -4.47 -12.16
CA MET A 1 25.09 -4.85 -11.25
C MET A 1 24.42 -5.26 -9.95
N VAL A 2 24.80 -6.39 -9.35
CA VAL A 2 24.19 -6.85 -8.09
C VAL A 2 24.48 -5.83 -6.99
N GLU A 3 23.44 -5.43 -6.27
CA GLU A 3 23.51 -4.42 -5.21
C GLU A 3 23.53 -5.05 -3.82
N ALA A 4 22.83 -6.18 -3.65
CA ALA A 4 22.80 -6.95 -2.41
C ALA A 4 22.88 -8.46 -2.68
N VAL A 5 23.44 -9.19 -1.71
CA VAL A 5 23.44 -10.65 -1.68
C VAL A 5 22.69 -11.12 -0.43
N LEU A 6 21.70 -11.98 -0.62
CA LEU A 6 20.97 -12.65 0.44
C LEU A 6 21.37 -14.13 0.50
N ILE A 7 21.87 -14.58 1.64
CA ILE A 7 22.24 -15.97 1.88
C ILE A 7 21.23 -16.59 2.84
N ASP A 8 20.49 -17.61 2.39
CA ASP A 8 19.47 -18.30 3.17
C ASP A 8 20.02 -19.56 3.86
N LEU A 9 20.08 -19.53 5.20
CA LEU A 9 20.53 -20.64 6.05
C LEU A 9 19.38 -21.29 6.85
N PHE A 10 18.11 -20.94 6.63
CA PHE A 10 16.98 -21.39 7.47
C PHE A 10 16.73 -22.91 7.50
N SER A 11 17.30 -23.68 6.57
CA SER A 11 17.11 -25.15 6.51
C SER A 11 18.39 -25.96 6.48
N LEU A 12 19.52 -25.39 6.94
CA LEU A 12 20.75 -26.19 7.04
C LEU A 12 20.62 -27.26 8.14
N PRO A 13 20.98 -28.52 7.85
CA PRO A 13 20.99 -29.60 8.85
C PRO A 13 21.96 -29.32 10.02
N ALA A 14 21.65 -29.86 11.20
CA ALA A 14 22.39 -29.58 12.44
C ALA A 14 23.89 -29.96 12.41
N ASN A 15 24.28 -30.93 11.56
CA ASN A 15 25.66 -31.40 11.41
C ASN A 15 26.59 -30.47 10.59
N TRP A 16 26.12 -29.30 10.18
CA TRP A 16 26.84 -28.40 9.26
C TRP A 16 27.63 -27.28 9.93
N GLN A 17 27.60 -27.18 11.25
CA GLN A 17 28.20 -26.07 12.00
C GLN A 17 29.69 -25.90 11.73
N ASN A 18 30.44 -26.99 11.48
CA ASN A 18 31.87 -26.93 11.18
C ASN A 18 32.18 -26.43 9.76
N ASN A 19 31.25 -26.55 8.80
CA ASN A 19 31.44 -26.14 7.41
C ASN A 19 30.81 -24.79 7.06
N ILE A 20 29.89 -24.26 7.86
CA ILE A 20 29.21 -22.98 7.59
C ILE A 20 30.20 -21.81 7.55
N GLN A 21 31.23 -21.79 8.40
CA GLN A 21 32.29 -20.77 8.34
C GLN A 21 33.04 -20.81 7.01
N GLY A 22 33.45 -21.99 6.54
CA GLY A 22 34.15 -22.15 5.26
C GLY A 22 33.26 -21.78 4.07
N LEU A 23 31.98 -22.15 4.12
CA LEU A 23 30.99 -21.83 3.09
C LEU A 23 30.74 -20.32 3.00
N LEU A 24 30.55 -19.65 4.14
CA LEU A 24 30.39 -18.20 4.20
C LEU A 24 31.67 -17.49 3.77
N HIS A 25 32.84 -17.97 4.18
CA HIS A 25 34.12 -17.38 3.76
C HIS A 25 34.32 -17.49 2.25
N ASN A 26 34.07 -18.66 1.66
CA ASN A 26 34.14 -18.87 0.21
C ASN A 26 33.11 -18.03 -0.56
N ALA A 27 31.88 -17.94 -0.06
CA ALA A 27 30.84 -17.10 -0.66
C ALA A 27 31.24 -15.62 -0.62
N LEU A 28 31.73 -15.13 0.53
CA LEU A 28 32.19 -13.76 0.70
C LEU A 28 33.42 -13.44 -0.16
N GLU A 29 34.42 -14.31 -0.21
CA GLU A 29 35.58 -14.14 -1.09
C GLU A 29 35.18 -14.08 -2.57
N THR A 30 34.24 -14.93 -2.99
CA THR A 30 33.75 -14.96 -4.38
C THR A 30 33.04 -13.64 -4.71
N ILE A 31 32.22 -13.14 -3.79
CA ILE A 31 31.53 -11.86 -3.92
C ILE A 31 32.54 -10.70 -4.01
N GLU A 32 33.59 -10.70 -3.18
CA GLU A 32 34.66 -9.70 -3.22
C GLU A 32 35.46 -9.74 -4.53
N LYS A 33 35.82 -10.94 -5.01
CA LYS A 33 36.59 -11.13 -6.26
C LYS A 33 35.81 -10.70 -7.52
N CYS A 34 34.49 -10.82 -7.52
CA CYS A 34 33.63 -10.44 -8.65
C CYS A 34 33.26 -8.95 -8.67
N SER A 35 33.53 -8.19 -7.61
CA SER A 35 33.07 -6.81 -7.44
C SER A 35 34.15 -5.80 -7.85
N SER A 36 34.10 -5.29 -9.08
CA SER A 36 35.17 -4.44 -9.63
C SER A 36 35.10 -2.95 -9.24
N ILE A 37 34.00 -2.46 -8.66
CA ILE A 37 33.83 -1.00 -8.34
C ILE A 37 33.19 -0.76 -6.96
N HIS A 38 32.15 -1.51 -6.58
CA HIS A 38 31.53 -1.47 -5.24
C HIS A 38 31.06 -2.87 -4.82
N ALA A 39 31.54 -3.38 -3.69
CA ALA A 39 31.09 -4.66 -3.14
C ALA A 39 29.62 -4.59 -2.66
N PRO A 40 28.76 -5.58 -2.98
CA PRO A 40 27.36 -5.57 -2.58
C PRO A 40 27.19 -5.65 -1.05
N CYS A 41 26.03 -5.23 -0.54
CA CYS A 41 25.66 -5.48 0.86
C CYS A 41 25.30 -6.96 1.02
N VAL A 42 25.80 -7.63 2.06
CA VAL A 42 25.55 -9.06 2.27
C VAL A 42 24.65 -9.26 3.49
N TYR A 43 23.55 -9.96 3.29
CA TYR A 43 22.58 -10.32 4.33
C TYR A 43 22.56 -11.84 4.50
N VAL A 44 22.72 -12.31 5.72
CA VAL A 44 22.64 -13.74 6.06
C VAL A 44 21.43 -13.97 6.94
N MET A 45 20.49 -14.80 6.50
CA MET A 45 19.29 -15.11 7.29
C MET A 45 19.36 -16.48 7.97
N CYS A 46 19.01 -16.52 9.26
CA CYS A 46 19.10 -17.69 10.15
C CYS A 46 17.84 -17.87 11.00
N CYS A 47 17.46 -19.12 11.29
CA CYS A 47 16.31 -19.41 12.15
C CYS A 47 16.66 -19.27 13.65
N GLN A 48 15.84 -18.52 14.40
CA GLN A 48 15.90 -18.41 15.85
C GLN A 48 14.88 -19.34 16.53
N ARG A 49 15.26 -20.58 16.86
CA ARG A 49 14.43 -21.52 17.65
C ARG A 49 14.45 -21.19 19.15
N GLN A 50 13.28 -21.10 19.81
CA GLN A 50 13.17 -21.10 21.27
C GLN A 50 12.89 -22.52 21.79
N GLY A 51 13.72 -23.02 22.72
CA GLY A 51 13.54 -24.32 23.38
C GLY A 51 14.85 -24.91 23.93
N SER A 52 14.78 -25.60 25.07
CA SER A 52 15.93 -26.17 25.79
C SER A 52 16.71 -27.26 25.03
N GLU A 53 16.18 -27.78 23.92
CA GLU A 53 16.83 -28.86 23.17
C GLU A 53 17.97 -28.40 22.25
N ARG A 54 18.16 -27.09 22.02
CA ARG A 54 19.14 -26.59 21.04
C ARG A 54 19.76 -25.22 21.35
N ARG A 55 20.02 -24.89 22.63
CA ARG A 55 20.79 -23.65 22.97
C ARG A 55 22.19 -23.65 22.35
N GLY A 56 22.84 -24.81 22.26
CA GLY A 56 24.19 -24.93 21.72
C GLY A 56 24.32 -24.57 20.23
N GLU A 57 23.32 -24.83 19.38
CA GLU A 57 23.45 -24.66 17.92
C GLU A 57 23.54 -23.18 17.48
N GLN A 58 22.82 -22.28 18.17
CA GLN A 58 22.89 -20.83 17.94
C GLN A 58 24.09 -20.17 18.62
N GLU A 59 24.56 -20.75 19.74
CA GLU A 59 25.74 -20.29 20.46
C GLU A 59 27.04 -20.42 19.65
N PHE A 60 27.11 -21.28 18.63
CA PHE A 60 28.30 -21.41 17.76
C PHE A 60 28.23 -20.56 16.47
N LEU A 61 27.06 -20.43 15.85
CA LEU A 61 26.90 -19.65 14.60
C LEU A 61 27.05 -18.14 14.84
N LEU A 62 26.47 -17.61 15.92
CA LEU A 62 26.50 -16.17 16.18
C LEU A 62 27.92 -15.64 16.45
N PRO A 63 28.79 -16.28 17.26
CA PRO A 63 30.18 -15.84 17.42
C PRO A 63 31.01 -15.99 16.15
N ALA A 64 30.83 -17.09 15.40
CA ALA A 64 31.49 -17.30 14.11
C ALA A 64 31.16 -16.17 13.11
N LEU A 65 29.90 -15.76 13.07
CA LEU A 65 29.41 -14.67 12.23
C LEU A 65 29.83 -13.28 12.74
N ARG A 66 29.96 -13.08 14.07
CA ARG A 66 30.50 -11.84 14.67
C ARG A 66 31.94 -11.57 14.26
N GLY A 67 32.74 -12.61 13.97
CA GLY A 67 34.08 -12.44 13.41
C GLY A 67 34.08 -11.67 12.08
N PHE A 68 33.07 -11.88 11.25
CA PHE A 68 32.89 -11.25 9.95
C PHE A 68 32.16 -9.89 10.01
N GLN A 69 31.44 -9.59 11.09
CA GLN A 69 30.82 -8.26 11.30
C GLN A 69 31.84 -7.12 11.41
N SER A 70 33.12 -7.44 11.62
CA SER A 70 34.21 -6.47 11.56
C SER A 70 34.47 -5.92 10.14
N GLN A 71 33.99 -6.63 9.10
CA GLN A 71 33.91 -6.13 7.73
C GLN A 71 32.58 -5.38 7.53
N ARG A 72 32.63 -4.09 7.20
CA ARG A 72 31.51 -3.13 7.25
C ARG A 72 30.28 -3.41 6.35
N ARG A 73 30.14 -4.59 5.72
CA ARG A 73 29.09 -4.88 4.71
C ARG A 73 28.33 -6.20 4.92
N LEU A 74 28.55 -6.94 6.01
CA LEU A 74 27.80 -8.15 6.36
C LEU A 74 26.81 -7.87 7.50
N GLU A 75 25.53 -8.19 7.29
CA GLU A 75 24.49 -8.15 8.32
C GLU A 75 23.84 -9.54 8.49
N VAL A 76 23.67 -9.98 9.74
CA VAL A 76 23.03 -11.25 10.06
C VAL A 76 21.66 -10.98 10.64
N VAL A 77 20.63 -11.55 10.02
CA VAL A 77 19.24 -11.43 10.42
C VAL A 77 18.76 -12.77 10.93
N CYS A 78 18.70 -12.93 12.26
CA CYS A 78 18.07 -14.11 12.85
C CYS A 78 16.62 -13.79 13.26
N ALA A 79 15.69 -14.64 12.85
CA ALA A 79 14.28 -14.51 13.18
C ALA A 79 13.60 -15.88 13.35
N GLN A 80 12.45 -15.91 14.01
CA GLN A 80 11.72 -17.17 14.25
C GLN A 80 11.15 -17.78 12.96
N THR A 81 10.79 -16.93 12.00
CA THR A 81 10.10 -17.32 10.77
C THR A 81 10.79 -16.74 9.54
N THR A 82 10.54 -17.33 8.36
CA THR A 82 11.12 -16.86 7.09
C THR A 82 10.53 -15.50 6.73
N ALA A 83 9.22 -15.31 6.94
CA ALA A 83 8.53 -14.04 6.75
C ALA A 83 9.17 -12.90 7.56
N ALA A 84 9.45 -13.15 8.85
CA ALA A 84 10.05 -12.14 9.72
C ALA A 84 11.45 -11.74 9.26
N ALA A 85 12.30 -12.72 8.93
CA ALA A 85 13.65 -12.44 8.43
C ALA A 85 13.63 -11.66 7.11
N LEU A 86 12.81 -12.09 6.14
CA LEU A 86 12.71 -11.43 4.84
C LEU A 86 12.12 -10.02 4.96
N TYR A 87 11.14 -9.81 5.82
CA TYR A 87 10.61 -8.47 6.07
C TYR A 87 11.65 -7.53 6.66
N THR A 88 12.45 -8.00 7.64
CA THR A 88 13.59 -7.22 8.17
C THR A 88 14.64 -6.94 7.11
N ILE A 89 15.01 -7.94 6.28
CA ILE A 89 15.96 -7.73 5.17
C ILE A 89 15.41 -6.70 4.19
N LYS A 90 14.12 -6.78 3.84
CA LYS A 90 13.48 -5.80 2.97
C LYS A 90 13.57 -4.39 3.54
N GLN A 91 13.36 -4.22 4.85
CA GLN A 91 13.56 -2.92 5.51
C GLN A 91 14.99 -2.39 5.31
N ARG A 92 16.00 -3.24 5.47
CA ARG A 92 17.41 -2.88 5.24
C ARG A 92 17.73 -2.53 3.78
N LEU A 93 17.14 -3.27 2.83
CA LEU A 93 17.26 -2.98 1.41
C LEU A 93 16.65 -1.62 1.09
N ASP A 94 15.48 -1.31 1.62
CA ASP A 94 14.78 -0.04 1.40
C ASP A 94 15.48 1.15 2.04
N GLU A 95 16.05 0.99 3.24
CA GLU A 95 16.87 2.01 3.91
C GLU A 95 18.09 2.44 3.06
N LYS A 96 18.58 1.53 2.21
CA LYS A 96 19.74 1.72 1.34
C LYS A 96 19.37 1.90 -0.14
N ASP A 97 18.06 1.98 -0.45
CA ASP A 97 17.51 2.06 -1.81
C ASP A 97 17.97 0.94 -2.77
N LEU A 98 18.23 -0.27 -2.25
CA LEU A 98 18.67 -1.42 -3.04
C LEU A 98 17.48 -2.16 -3.66
N SER A 99 17.68 -2.71 -4.85
CA SER A 99 16.64 -3.33 -5.68
C SER A 99 17.14 -4.51 -6.52
N ILE A 100 18.45 -4.67 -6.74
CA ILE A 100 19.00 -5.81 -7.50
C ILE A 100 19.67 -6.79 -6.53
N ILE A 101 19.00 -7.90 -6.24
CA ILE A 101 19.38 -8.85 -5.18
C ILE A 101 19.75 -10.20 -5.78
N LYS A 102 20.95 -10.69 -5.43
CA LYS A 102 21.34 -12.08 -5.66
C LYS A 102 20.99 -12.93 -4.44
N VAL A 103 20.30 -14.04 -4.63
CA VAL A 103 19.80 -14.93 -3.57
C VAL A 103 20.55 -16.25 -3.68
N ILE A 104 21.31 -16.58 -2.65
CA ILE A 104 22.07 -17.82 -2.54
C ILE A 104 21.37 -18.71 -1.52
N LEU A 105 20.86 -19.85 -1.97
CA LEU A 105 20.04 -20.75 -1.14
C LEU A 105 20.14 -22.20 -1.64
N PRO A 106 19.86 -23.20 -0.78
CA PRO A 106 19.73 -24.57 -1.22
C PRO A 106 18.65 -24.71 -2.30
N THR A 107 18.94 -25.44 -3.37
CA THR A 107 18.00 -25.67 -4.49
C THR A 107 16.60 -26.10 -4.04
N SER A 108 16.49 -26.92 -2.99
CA SER A 108 15.21 -27.40 -2.44
C SER A 108 14.32 -26.29 -1.86
N ARG A 109 14.86 -25.11 -1.53
CA ARG A 109 14.11 -23.96 -0.99
C ARG A 109 13.73 -22.93 -2.04
N LYS A 110 14.22 -23.06 -3.27
CA LYS A 110 14.10 -22.03 -4.31
C LYS A 110 12.65 -21.65 -4.59
N ASP A 111 11.77 -22.62 -4.74
CA ASP A 111 10.37 -22.34 -5.08
C ASP A 111 9.57 -21.82 -3.90
N LEU A 112 9.87 -22.25 -2.66
CA LEU A 112 9.31 -21.65 -1.44
C LEU A 112 9.71 -20.17 -1.31
N MET A 113 10.99 -19.86 -1.53
CA MET A 113 11.52 -18.50 -1.45
C MET A 113 10.84 -17.55 -2.45
N LYS A 114 10.55 -18.02 -3.68
CA LYS A 114 9.80 -17.21 -4.65
C LYS A 114 8.41 -16.83 -4.15
N VAL A 115 7.69 -17.75 -3.49
CA VAL A 115 6.36 -17.44 -2.93
C VAL A 115 6.47 -16.34 -1.86
N TYR A 116 7.47 -16.41 -0.97
CA TYR A 116 7.71 -15.31 -0.03
C TYR A 116 8.02 -13.99 -0.73
N MET A 117 8.88 -14.02 -1.75
CA MET A 117 9.26 -12.83 -2.51
C MET A 117 8.07 -12.20 -3.21
N ASP A 118 7.20 -13.00 -3.83
CA ASP A 118 5.99 -12.53 -4.52
C ASP A 118 5.01 -11.82 -3.59
N HIS A 119 5.01 -12.16 -2.29
CA HIS A 119 4.10 -11.56 -1.31
C HIS A 119 4.72 -10.39 -0.53
N LEU A 120 6.02 -10.45 -0.25
CA LEU A 120 6.72 -9.46 0.58
C LEU A 120 7.44 -8.37 -0.25
N PHE A 121 7.67 -8.60 -1.54
CA PHE A 121 8.34 -7.66 -2.43
C PHE A 121 7.43 -7.29 -3.61
N THR A 122 7.84 -6.28 -4.37
CA THR A 122 7.14 -5.84 -5.59
C THR A 122 8.07 -5.98 -6.79
N ALA A 123 7.56 -5.67 -7.99
CA ALA A 123 8.37 -5.68 -9.21
C ALA A 123 9.47 -4.60 -9.23
N VAL A 124 9.57 -3.74 -8.22
CA VAL A 124 10.72 -2.85 -8.02
C VAL A 124 12.00 -3.67 -7.77
N TYR A 125 11.89 -4.85 -7.16
CA TYR A 125 13.03 -5.70 -6.84
C TYR A 125 13.26 -6.74 -7.94
N GLN A 126 14.53 -6.95 -8.28
CA GLN A 126 15.00 -7.95 -9.23
C GLN A 126 15.78 -9.00 -8.47
N PHE A 127 15.43 -10.26 -8.67
CA PHE A 127 16.06 -11.38 -7.99
C PHE A 127 16.78 -12.30 -8.96
N GLU A 128 18.05 -12.56 -8.69
CA GLU A 128 18.85 -13.59 -9.34
C GLU A 128 19.11 -14.71 -8.33
N PHE A 129 18.95 -15.98 -8.72
CA PHE A 129 19.11 -17.11 -7.80
C PHE A 129 20.36 -17.93 -8.14
N GLU A 130 21.13 -18.27 -7.12
CA GLU A 130 22.29 -19.15 -7.19
C GLU A 130 22.15 -20.26 -6.16
N ASP A 131 22.57 -21.47 -6.54
CA ASP A 131 22.56 -22.59 -5.61
C ASP A 131 23.69 -22.44 -4.59
N LEU A 132 23.37 -22.69 -3.32
CA LEU A 132 24.37 -22.74 -2.28
C LEU A 132 25.19 -24.03 -2.46
N GLN A 133 26.25 -23.98 -3.28
CA GLN A 133 27.07 -25.15 -3.56
C GLN A 133 27.76 -25.65 -2.28
N VAL A 134 27.42 -26.89 -1.97
CA VAL A 134 27.90 -27.61 -0.80
C VAL A 134 29.14 -28.36 -1.24
N VAL A 135 30.30 -27.99 -0.72
CA VAL A 135 31.45 -28.88 -0.79
C VAL A 135 31.19 -30.01 0.21
N SER A 136 30.52 -31.08 -0.24
CA SER A 136 30.61 -32.36 0.44
C SER A 136 31.94 -32.96 0.05
N ASP A 137 32.79 -33.25 1.03
CA ASP A 137 33.95 -34.11 0.81
C ASP A 137 33.49 -35.38 0.07
N ARG A 138 34.28 -35.72 -0.95
CA ARG A 138 34.00 -36.73 -1.98
C ARG A 138 33.51 -38.05 -1.39
N GLU A 139 32.45 -38.61 -1.96
CA GLU A 139 32.45 -39.93 -2.63
C GLU A 139 31.06 -40.28 -3.19
N SER A 140 30.99 -40.29 -4.53
CA SER A 140 30.13 -41.12 -5.39
C SER A 140 28.83 -41.68 -4.81
N LEU A 141 27.72 -40.99 -5.09
CA LEU A 141 26.43 -41.64 -5.38
C LEU A 141 25.79 -40.90 -6.54
N GLN A 142 25.81 -41.52 -7.72
CA GLN A 142 25.05 -41.09 -8.89
C GLN A 142 23.57 -41.10 -8.53
N ILE A 143 22.98 -39.92 -8.36
CA ILE A 143 21.53 -39.74 -8.37
C ILE A 143 21.18 -39.31 -9.80
N PRO A 144 20.26 -40.02 -10.49
CA PRO A 144 19.96 -39.69 -11.88
C PRO A 144 19.40 -38.27 -11.97
N GLU A 145 19.91 -37.50 -12.93
CA GLU A 145 19.30 -36.26 -13.38
C GLU A 145 17.83 -36.53 -13.73
N ARG A 146 16.92 -36.22 -12.79
CA ARG A 146 15.50 -36.08 -13.14
C ARG A 146 15.38 -34.78 -13.90
N GLN A 147 15.08 -34.94 -15.18
CA GLN A 147 14.72 -33.89 -16.11
C GLN A 147 13.79 -32.87 -15.44
N HIS A 148 14.10 -31.60 -15.64
CA HIS A 148 13.33 -30.44 -15.21
C HIS A 148 11.90 -30.47 -15.76
N GLU A 149 11.01 -31.23 -15.14
CA GLU A 149 9.60 -30.89 -15.11
C GLU A 149 9.42 -29.82 -14.04
N ARG A 150 8.81 -28.68 -14.40
CA ARG A 150 8.36 -27.66 -13.45
C ARG A 150 7.40 -28.34 -12.46
N GLN A 151 7.92 -28.83 -11.34
CA GLN A 151 7.07 -29.21 -10.21
C GLN A 151 6.57 -27.92 -9.59
N THR A 152 5.32 -27.58 -9.91
CA THR A 152 4.57 -26.54 -9.21
C THR A 152 4.54 -26.92 -7.73
N LEU A 153 4.92 -25.98 -6.86
CA LEU A 153 4.90 -26.16 -5.42
C LEU A 153 3.48 -26.62 -4.97
N PRO A 154 3.33 -27.61 -4.08
CA PRO A 154 2.02 -28.04 -3.60
C PRO A 154 1.19 -26.87 -3.05
N SER A 155 -0.10 -26.84 -3.34
CA SER A 155 -1.02 -25.77 -2.91
C SER A 155 -1.05 -25.59 -1.38
N GLN A 156 -0.85 -26.67 -0.64
CA GLN A 156 -0.79 -26.65 0.82
C GLN A 156 0.42 -25.85 1.33
N ASP A 157 1.59 -25.97 0.69
CA ASP A 157 2.80 -25.24 1.10
C ASP A 157 2.65 -23.73 0.83
N VAL A 158 2.00 -23.36 -0.29
CA VAL A 158 1.68 -21.96 -0.59
C VAL A 158 0.75 -21.37 0.48
N ALA A 159 -0.28 -22.11 0.89
CA ALA A 159 -1.21 -21.67 1.92
C ALA A 159 -0.53 -21.49 3.30
N LEU A 160 0.41 -22.39 3.64
CA LEU A 160 1.21 -22.26 4.86
C LEU A 160 2.09 -21.01 4.85
N ILE A 161 2.75 -20.71 3.72
CA ILE A 161 3.55 -19.48 3.56
C ILE A 161 2.67 -18.23 3.69
N GLN A 162 1.51 -18.22 3.04
CA GLN A 162 0.57 -17.11 3.12
C GLN A 162 0.08 -16.88 4.56
N SER A 163 -0.21 -17.96 5.29
CA SER A 163 -0.59 -17.91 6.70
C SER A 163 0.55 -17.40 7.58
N GLU A 164 1.80 -17.84 7.36
CA GLU A 164 2.98 -17.34 8.08
C GLU A 164 3.17 -15.82 7.89
N ILE A 165 3.10 -15.35 6.63
CA ILE A 165 3.21 -13.93 6.30
C ILE A 165 2.09 -13.13 6.98
N GLN A 166 0.85 -13.60 6.87
CA GLN A 166 -0.30 -12.95 7.48
C GLN A 166 -0.13 -12.82 9.00
N MET A 167 0.14 -13.93 9.70
CA MET A 167 0.33 -13.92 11.16
C MET A 167 1.46 -12.97 11.58
N TYR A 168 2.57 -12.95 10.84
CA TYR A 168 3.66 -12.04 11.12
C TYR A 168 3.25 -10.57 10.95
N LEU A 169 2.63 -10.19 9.83
CA LEU A 169 2.20 -8.81 9.59
C LEU A 169 1.13 -8.35 10.58
N GLU A 170 0.20 -9.23 10.96
CA GLU A 170 -0.82 -8.96 11.99
C GLU A 170 -0.20 -8.73 13.38
N SER A 171 0.95 -9.37 13.66
CA SER A 171 1.67 -9.21 14.94
C SER A 171 2.43 -7.88 15.07
N LEU A 172 2.65 -7.17 13.95
CA LEU A 172 3.43 -5.93 13.96
C LEU A 172 2.68 -4.82 14.71
N PRO A 173 3.36 -3.99 15.51
CA PRO A 173 2.73 -2.84 16.14
C PRO A 173 2.35 -1.78 15.10
N SER A 174 1.33 -0.98 15.40
CA SER A 174 1.01 0.21 14.61
C SER A 174 2.19 1.20 14.63
N LEU A 175 2.52 1.73 13.45
CA LEU A 175 3.48 2.81 13.29
C LEU A 175 2.73 4.15 13.32
N LYS A 176 3.42 5.20 13.81
CA LYS A 176 2.92 6.59 13.83
C LYS A 176 1.53 6.75 14.47
N GLY A 177 1.38 6.33 15.73
CA GLY A 177 0.16 6.52 16.51
C GLY A 177 -1.00 5.61 16.08
N GLU A 178 -2.20 5.93 16.55
CA GLU A 178 -3.39 5.12 16.32
C GLU A 178 -4.08 5.44 14.99
N LEU A 179 -4.85 4.47 14.50
CA LEU A 179 -5.67 4.65 13.31
C LEU A 179 -6.72 5.73 13.59
N THR A 180 -6.81 6.73 12.71
CA THR A 180 -7.77 7.82 12.84
C THR A 180 -8.69 7.88 11.61
N ILE A 181 -9.99 7.93 11.87
CA ILE A 181 -11.05 8.03 10.85
C ILE A 181 -11.78 9.35 11.09
N LEU A 182 -11.74 10.24 10.11
CA LEU A 182 -12.51 11.49 10.13
C LEU A 182 -13.92 11.21 9.64
N ARG A 183 -14.92 11.57 10.43
CA ARG A 183 -16.33 11.40 10.09
C ARG A 183 -17.02 12.75 9.95
N SER A 184 -17.92 12.81 8.98
CA SER A 184 -18.82 13.94 8.79
C SER A 184 -20.10 13.70 9.58
N SER A 185 -20.58 14.73 10.27
CA SER A 185 -21.90 14.76 10.94
C SER A 185 -23.07 14.84 9.95
N LEU A 186 -22.81 15.16 8.67
CA LEU A 186 -23.82 15.25 7.63
C LEU A 186 -24.36 13.87 7.26
N ILE A 187 -23.51 12.84 7.21
CA ILE A 187 -23.93 11.48 6.87
C ILE A 187 -24.43 10.76 8.14
N PRO A 188 -25.66 10.22 8.14
CA PRO A 188 -26.25 9.59 9.32
C PRO A 188 -25.58 8.25 9.67
N ASP A 189 -24.87 8.23 10.80
CA ASP A 189 -24.13 7.07 11.31
C ASP A 189 -25.04 5.87 11.67
N ASP A 190 -26.34 6.04 11.87
CA ASP A 190 -27.29 4.95 12.12
C ASP A 190 -27.61 4.15 10.85
N ILE A 191 -27.41 4.74 9.67
CA ILE A 191 -27.67 4.12 8.36
C ILE A 191 -26.38 3.72 7.66
N PHE A 192 -25.33 4.54 7.75
CA PHE A 192 -24.09 4.35 7.01
C PHE A 192 -22.89 4.13 7.93
N LEU A 193 -21.91 3.38 7.43
CA LEU A 193 -20.54 3.39 7.92
C LEU A 193 -19.72 4.21 6.95
N HIS A 194 -19.08 5.29 7.40
CA HIS A 194 -18.21 6.09 6.54
C HIS A 194 -17.01 6.65 7.27
N GLY A 195 -16.11 7.22 6.47
CA GLY A 195 -15.09 8.13 6.96
C GLY A 195 -13.95 8.31 5.98
N PHE A 196 -13.01 9.17 6.37
CA PHE A 196 -11.78 9.42 5.65
C PHE A 196 -10.59 9.06 6.52
N THR A 197 -9.68 8.25 6.00
CA THR A 197 -8.53 7.79 6.76
C THR A 197 -7.45 8.86 6.79
N THR A 198 -6.68 8.88 7.89
CA THR A 198 -5.39 9.54 7.97
C THR A 198 -4.27 8.56 7.57
N ARG A 199 -3.02 9.02 7.64
CA ARG A 199 -1.82 8.21 7.40
C ARG A 199 -1.36 7.39 8.62
N THR A 200 -2.03 7.46 9.77
CA THR A 200 -1.60 6.89 11.06
C THR A 200 -2.20 5.49 11.30
N GLY A 201 -1.57 4.67 12.15
CA GLY A 201 -2.13 3.39 12.60
C GLY A 201 -1.90 2.17 11.71
N GLY A 202 -1.01 2.27 10.71
CA GLY A 202 -0.67 1.14 9.83
C GLY A 202 0.73 0.58 10.07
N ILE A 203 1.18 -0.32 9.20
CA ILE A 203 2.46 -1.04 9.31
C ILE A 203 3.46 -0.72 8.18
N SER A 204 3.10 0.14 7.22
CA SER A 204 4.03 0.54 6.17
C SER A 204 5.17 1.37 6.78
N TYR A 205 6.41 0.93 6.63
CA TYR A 205 7.57 1.58 7.28
C TYR A 205 8.28 2.61 6.40
N ILE A 206 8.14 2.52 5.07
CA ILE A 206 8.82 3.41 4.12
C ILE A 206 8.38 4.86 4.42
N PRO A 207 9.29 5.84 4.63
CA PRO A 207 8.93 7.15 5.18
C PRO A 207 7.77 7.86 4.47
N THR A 208 7.75 7.82 3.14
CA THR A 208 6.72 8.44 2.31
C THR A 208 5.40 7.65 2.25
N LEU A 209 5.43 6.37 2.59
CA LEU A 209 4.28 5.46 2.65
C LEU A 209 3.83 5.21 4.09
N SER A 210 4.61 5.63 5.08
CA SER A 210 4.32 5.33 6.48
C SER A 210 3.18 6.20 7.02
N SER A 211 2.15 5.64 7.66
CA SER A 211 2.02 4.25 8.17
C SER A 211 0.85 3.44 7.60
N CYS A 212 -0.35 4.02 7.48
CA CYS A 212 -1.56 3.36 6.98
C CYS A 212 -1.74 3.62 5.49
N ASN A 213 -0.85 3.06 4.68
CA ASN A 213 -0.95 3.12 3.22
C ASN A 213 -1.97 2.08 2.73
N LEU A 214 -2.95 2.53 1.95
CA LEU A 214 -4.06 1.70 1.46
C LEU A 214 -3.97 1.43 -0.06
N PHE A 215 -2.79 1.61 -0.65
CA PHE A 215 -2.55 1.35 -2.07
C PHE A 215 -1.17 0.74 -2.34
N SER A 216 -1.15 -0.34 -3.13
CA SER A 216 0.07 -0.95 -3.66
C SER A 216 0.00 -1.00 -5.19
N SER A 217 1.16 -0.96 -5.85
CA SER A 217 1.31 -1.23 -7.27
C SER A 217 2.70 -1.79 -7.56
N SER A 218 2.88 -2.38 -8.75
CA SER A 218 4.16 -2.94 -9.19
C SER A 218 5.31 -1.92 -9.23
N LYS A 219 4.99 -0.62 -9.30
CA LYS A 219 5.96 0.49 -9.35
C LYS A 219 6.34 1.04 -7.98
N ARG A 220 5.68 0.60 -6.90
CA ARG A 220 5.92 1.07 -5.53
C ARG A 220 6.59 -0.02 -4.70
N ARG A 221 7.27 0.35 -3.62
CA ARG A 221 8.01 -0.59 -2.75
C ARG A 221 7.13 -1.26 -1.68
N ASP A 222 5.92 -0.76 -1.40
CA ASP A 222 5.03 -1.37 -0.41
C ASP A 222 4.24 -2.53 -1.04
N PRO A 223 4.39 -3.77 -0.54
CA PRO A 223 3.79 -4.94 -1.14
C PRO A 223 2.29 -5.05 -0.83
N GLN A 224 1.57 -5.84 -1.62
CA GLN A 224 0.13 -6.05 -1.45
C GLN A 224 -0.21 -6.64 -0.07
N ALA A 225 0.64 -7.52 0.48
CA ALA A 225 0.42 -8.12 1.80
C ALA A 225 0.37 -7.08 2.93
N VAL A 226 1.27 -6.08 2.89
CA VAL A 226 1.32 -4.98 3.89
C VAL A 226 0.09 -4.08 3.77
N VAL A 227 -0.29 -3.73 2.52
CA VAL A 227 -1.49 -2.92 2.27
C VAL A 227 -2.78 -3.66 2.65
N LYS A 228 -2.84 -4.97 2.45
CA LYS A 228 -3.97 -5.82 2.88
C LYS A 228 -4.10 -5.82 4.40
N GLU A 229 -3.00 -5.87 5.14
CA GLU A 229 -3.03 -5.76 6.60
C GLU A 229 -3.50 -4.38 7.07
N ASN A 230 -3.03 -3.29 6.44
CA ASN A 230 -3.55 -1.94 6.74
C ASN A 230 -5.07 -1.84 6.48
N LEU A 231 -5.56 -2.44 5.39
CA LEU A 231 -6.99 -2.51 5.08
C LEU A 231 -7.76 -3.34 6.13
N ARG A 232 -7.20 -4.47 6.59
CA ARG A 232 -7.82 -5.28 7.66
C ARG A 232 -7.93 -4.49 8.97
N ARG A 233 -6.88 -3.75 9.36
CA ARG A 233 -6.91 -2.85 10.53
C ARG A 233 -7.99 -1.79 10.41
N LEU A 234 -8.06 -1.14 9.24
CA LEU A 234 -9.11 -0.17 8.94
C LEU A 234 -10.50 -0.81 9.04
N ALA A 235 -10.70 -1.97 8.41
CA ALA A 235 -11.97 -2.68 8.40
C ALA A 235 -12.44 -3.02 9.82
N ASN A 236 -11.54 -3.51 10.68
CA ASN A 236 -11.82 -3.77 12.09
C ASN A 236 -12.20 -2.50 12.85
N ALA A 237 -11.48 -1.40 12.63
CA ALA A 237 -11.74 -0.13 13.32
C ALA A 237 -13.03 0.56 12.82
N ALA A 238 -13.36 0.40 11.54
CA ALA A 238 -14.52 1.01 10.90
C ALA A 238 -15.78 0.15 11.00
N GLY A 239 -15.63 -1.17 11.23
CA GLY A 239 -16.73 -2.12 11.35
C GLY A 239 -17.27 -2.63 10.00
N PHE A 240 -16.47 -2.63 8.93
CA PHE A 240 -16.89 -3.16 7.62
C PHE A 240 -16.19 -4.49 7.27
N ASN A 241 -16.76 -5.24 6.34
CA ASN A 241 -16.16 -6.49 5.84
C ASN A 241 -15.09 -6.18 4.76
N PRO A 242 -13.81 -6.51 4.97
CA PRO A 242 -12.76 -6.25 3.99
C PRO A 242 -12.88 -7.09 2.71
N GLU A 243 -13.62 -8.21 2.73
CA GLU A 243 -13.86 -9.05 1.55
C GLU A 243 -14.96 -8.48 0.63
N ALA A 244 -15.80 -7.58 1.15
CA ALA A 244 -16.83 -6.84 0.39
C ALA A 244 -16.41 -5.38 0.11
N PHE A 245 -15.10 -5.15 0.03
CA PHE A 245 -14.50 -3.83 -0.21
C PHE A 245 -14.21 -3.61 -1.69
N HIS A 246 -14.76 -2.53 -2.26
CA HIS A 246 -14.60 -2.15 -3.66
C HIS A 246 -14.04 -0.74 -3.76
N ARG A 247 -12.86 -0.64 -4.38
CA ARG A 247 -12.20 0.65 -4.62
C ARG A 247 -12.40 1.12 -6.05
N VAL A 248 -12.51 2.44 -6.22
CA VAL A 248 -12.45 3.09 -7.53
C VAL A 248 -11.11 2.80 -8.25
N LYS A 249 -11.12 2.66 -9.58
CA LYS A 249 -9.92 2.38 -10.41
C LYS A 249 -8.95 3.57 -10.54
N ILE A 250 -9.46 4.80 -10.61
CA ILE A 250 -8.68 6.06 -10.73
C ILE A 250 -8.09 6.28 -12.14
N ASP A 251 -8.93 6.32 -13.17
CA ASP A 251 -8.47 6.55 -14.54
C ASP A 251 -8.48 8.05 -14.94
N HIS A 252 -8.81 8.93 -13.98
CA HIS A 252 -9.03 10.36 -14.19
C HIS A 252 -10.11 10.65 -15.26
N ALA A 253 -11.09 9.77 -15.34
CA ALA A 253 -12.28 9.81 -16.18
C ALA A 253 -13.50 10.34 -15.38
N ASN A 254 -14.70 10.19 -15.93
CA ASN A 254 -15.97 10.52 -15.27
C ASN A 254 -17.00 9.38 -15.28
N ALA A 255 -16.66 8.21 -15.82
CA ALA A 255 -17.56 7.07 -15.80
C ALA A 255 -17.73 6.55 -14.36
N VAL A 256 -18.85 5.84 -14.15
CA VAL A 256 -19.28 5.35 -12.84
C VAL A 256 -19.57 3.86 -12.93
N CYS A 257 -18.93 3.06 -12.07
CA CYS A 257 -19.25 1.65 -11.90
C CYS A 257 -20.51 1.50 -11.02
N ILE A 258 -21.45 0.68 -11.48
CA ILE A 258 -22.69 0.39 -10.75
C ILE A 258 -22.59 -1.04 -10.22
N MET A 259 -22.65 -1.20 -8.90
CA MET A 259 -22.52 -2.52 -8.28
C MET A 259 -23.58 -3.50 -8.79
N GLY A 260 -23.13 -4.68 -9.24
CA GLY A 260 -23.98 -5.70 -9.85
C GLY A 260 -24.19 -5.57 -11.36
N LYS A 261 -23.58 -4.57 -12.02
CA LYS A 261 -23.57 -4.43 -13.48
C LYS A 261 -22.16 -4.65 -14.05
N THR A 262 -22.08 -4.75 -15.38
CA THR A 262 -20.79 -4.79 -16.09
C THR A 262 -20.00 -3.53 -15.78
N GLU A 263 -18.79 -3.75 -15.29
CA GLU A 263 -17.85 -2.68 -14.92
C GLU A 263 -17.32 -1.97 -16.18
N PRO A 264 -17.29 -0.63 -16.21
CA PRO A 264 -16.62 0.10 -17.29
C PRO A 264 -15.11 -0.18 -17.33
N ASP A 265 -14.51 -0.05 -18.51
CA ASP A 265 -13.06 -0.20 -18.66
C ASP A 265 -12.30 0.80 -17.78
N ASN A 266 -12.75 2.06 -17.81
CA ASN A 266 -12.18 3.18 -17.05
C ASN A 266 -13.27 3.86 -16.22
N TYR A 267 -13.04 4.12 -14.94
CA TYR A 267 -14.00 4.85 -14.09
C TYR A 267 -13.38 5.47 -12.84
N ASP A 268 -14.02 6.55 -12.38
CA ASP A 268 -13.61 7.32 -11.21
C ASP A 268 -14.76 7.49 -10.18
N GLY A 269 -15.94 6.93 -10.45
CA GLY A 269 -17.04 6.84 -9.50
C GLY A 269 -17.53 5.40 -9.32
N ILE A 270 -18.07 5.06 -8.16
CA ILE A 270 -18.73 3.78 -7.91
C ILE A 270 -19.96 4.00 -7.03
N VAL A 271 -21.05 3.28 -7.29
CA VAL A 271 -22.33 3.42 -6.56
C VAL A 271 -22.97 2.07 -6.22
N THR A 272 -23.65 1.99 -5.08
CA THR A 272 -24.33 0.78 -4.61
C THR A 272 -25.59 1.11 -3.79
N ASN A 273 -26.58 0.22 -3.81
CA ASN A 273 -27.66 0.15 -2.81
C ASN A 273 -27.63 -1.18 -2.01
N GLN A 274 -26.56 -1.96 -2.16
CA GLN A 274 -26.37 -3.23 -1.48
C GLN A 274 -25.78 -3.00 -0.09
N LYS A 275 -26.41 -3.58 0.93
CA LYS A 275 -25.92 -3.58 2.32
C LYS A 275 -24.64 -4.40 2.46
N GLY A 276 -23.77 -4.01 3.39
CA GLY A 276 -22.51 -4.70 3.68
C GLY A 276 -21.41 -4.52 2.62
N VAL A 277 -21.72 -3.93 1.46
CA VAL A 277 -20.73 -3.56 0.43
C VAL A 277 -20.10 -2.23 0.81
N THR A 278 -18.76 -2.19 0.86
CA THR A 278 -18.01 -0.97 1.18
C THR A 278 -17.37 -0.40 -0.08
N LEU A 279 -17.71 0.84 -0.40
CA LEU A 279 -17.15 1.59 -1.51
C LEU A 279 -16.02 2.49 -1.01
N ALA A 280 -14.95 2.63 -1.79
CA ALA A 280 -13.83 3.50 -1.43
C ALA A 280 -13.28 4.33 -2.60
N ALA A 281 -13.08 5.62 -2.33
CA ALA A 281 -12.38 6.55 -3.19
C ALA A 281 -10.99 6.87 -2.59
N PRO A 282 -9.90 6.52 -3.27
CA PRO A 282 -8.56 6.87 -2.83
C PRO A 282 -8.26 8.36 -3.05
N GLY A 283 -7.40 8.92 -2.20
CA GLY A 283 -6.98 10.31 -2.27
C GLY A 283 -5.58 10.50 -1.69
N ALA A 284 -4.80 11.34 -2.35
CA ALA A 284 -3.55 11.89 -1.83
C ALA A 284 -3.28 13.23 -2.51
N ASP A 285 -4.31 14.09 -2.48
CA ASP A 285 -4.47 15.46 -3.00
C ASP A 285 -5.73 15.60 -3.86
N CYS A 286 -6.03 14.62 -4.71
CA CYS A 286 -7.35 14.54 -5.32
C CYS A 286 -8.44 14.38 -4.26
N ILE A 287 -9.66 14.81 -4.56
CA ILE A 287 -10.77 14.81 -3.60
C ILE A 287 -11.42 13.42 -3.57
N PRO A 288 -11.38 12.69 -2.45
CA PRO A 288 -12.32 11.60 -2.22
C PRO A 288 -13.68 12.21 -1.89
N VAL A 289 -14.70 11.92 -2.69
CA VAL A 289 -16.06 12.42 -2.50
C VAL A 289 -16.95 11.23 -2.11
N LEU A 290 -17.69 11.38 -1.01
CA LEU A 290 -18.67 10.39 -0.57
C LEU A 290 -20.09 10.92 -0.80
N PHE A 291 -20.97 10.03 -1.23
CA PHE A 291 -22.37 10.33 -1.52
C PHE A 291 -23.27 9.38 -0.73
N ALA A 292 -24.33 9.90 -0.12
CA ALA A 292 -25.30 9.10 0.63
C ALA A 292 -26.71 9.60 0.37
N ASP A 293 -27.64 8.69 0.10
CA ASP A 293 -29.08 8.96 0.12
C ASP A 293 -29.70 8.13 1.25
N PRO A 294 -30.06 8.75 2.40
CA PRO A 294 -30.62 8.03 3.54
C PRO A 294 -32.05 7.53 3.29
N ILE A 295 -32.77 8.11 2.32
CA ILE A 295 -34.17 7.75 2.00
C ILE A 295 -34.20 6.50 1.13
N ARG A 296 -33.40 6.48 0.06
CA ARG A 296 -33.27 5.31 -0.84
C ARG A 296 -32.28 4.27 -0.34
N LYS A 297 -31.48 4.59 0.68
CA LYS A 297 -30.40 3.75 1.20
C LYS A 297 -29.44 3.33 0.09
N ALA A 298 -28.92 4.33 -0.61
CA ALA A 298 -27.88 4.16 -1.62
C ALA A 298 -26.68 5.03 -1.25
N CYS A 299 -25.49 4.60 -1.65
CA CYS A 299 -24.27 5.37 -1.47
C CYS A 299 -23.36 5.29 -2.68
N GLY A 300 -22.39 6.20 -2.71
CA GLY A 300 -21.37 6.24 -3.75
C GLY A 300 -20.06 6.81 -3.23
N ALA A 301 -18.99 6.52 -3.95
CA ALA A 301 -17.67 7.10 -3.74
C ALA A 301 -17.08 7.52 -5.08
N ALA A 302 -16.45 8.69 -5.15
CA ALA A 302 -15.77 9.16 -6.34
C ALA A 302 -14.39 9.73 -6.05
N HIS A 303 -13.45 9.48 -6.94
CA HIS A 303 -12.15 10.12 -6.99
C HIS A 303 -12.22 11.33 -7.92
N SER A 304 -12.18 12.54 -7.36
CA SER A 304 -12.26 13.80 -8.12
C SER A 304 -10.93 14.55 -8.06
N GLY A 305 -10.01 14.17 -8.95
CA GLY A 305 -8.84 15.01 -9.28
C GLY A 305 -9.23 16.18 -10.18
N TRP A 306 -8.28 17.07 -10.52
CA TRP A 306 -8.58 18.26 -11.32
C TRP A 306 -9.24 17.95 -12.68
N LYS A 307 -8.80 16.91 -13.39
CA LYS A 307 -9.44 16.45 -14.63
C LYS A 307 -10.84 15.91 -14.38
N GLY A 308 -11.00 15.04 -13.36
CA GLY A 308 -12.29 14.46 -12.99
C GLY A 308 -13.32 15.52 -12.58
N THR A 309 -12.88 16.57 -11.86
CA THR A 309 -13.73 17.72 -11.53
C THR A 309 -14.24 18.41 -12.80
N LEU A 310 -13.35 18.72 -13.76
CA LEU A 310 -13.75 19.36 -15.02
C LEU A 310 -14.64 18.45 -15.89
N LEU A 311 -14.43 17.14 -15.85
CA LEU A 311 -15.27 16.15 -16.54
C LEU A 311 -16.58 15.85 -15.81
N GLY A 312 -16.77 16.37 -14.60
CA GLY A 312 -18.02 16.26 -13.83
C GLY A 312 -18.24 14.91 -13.14
N VAL A 313 -17.19 14.19 -12.74
CA VAL A 313 -17.32 12.85 -12.11
C VAL A 313 -18.26 12.83 -10.90
N SER A 314 -18.24 13.88 -10.07
CA SER A 314 -19.12 13.96 -8.91
C SER A 314 -20.60 14.02 -9.31
N MET A 315 -20.93 14.80 -10.35
CA MET A 315 -22.30 14.84 -10.87
C MET A 315 -22.66 13.58 -11.65
N ALA A 316 -21.71 12.95 -12.34
CA ALA A 316 -21.94 11.64 -12.96
C ALA A 316 -22.31 10.58 -11.91
N THR A 317 -21.66 10.63 -10.74
CA THR A 317 -21.95 9.73 -9.60
C THR A 317 -23.35 9.98 -9.03
N VAL A 318 -23.73 11.25 -8.83
CA VAL A 318 -25.10 11.63 -8.44
C VAL A 318 -26.12 11.12 -9.46
N ASN A 319 -25.89 11.36 -10.74
CA ASN A 319 -26.80 10.94 -11.81
C ASN A 319 -26.97 9.42 -11.84
N ALA A 320 -25.89 8.66 -11.63
CA ALA A 320 -25.96 7.21 -11.52
C ALA A 320 -26.82 6.76 -10.33
N MET A 321 -26.69 7.38 -9.16
CA MET A 321 -27.57 7.08 -8.01
C MET A 321 -29.03 7.37 -8.31
N VAL A 322 -29.32 8.50 -8.97
CA VAL A 322 -30.69 8.88 -9.37
C VAL A 322 -31.26 7.88 -10.38
N SER A 323 -30.53 7.57 -11.45
CA SER A 323 -31.02 6.70 -12.52
C SER A 323 -31.15 5.24 -12.10
N GLU A 324 -30.24 4.75 -11.26
CA GLU A 324 -30.17 3.33 -10.90
C GLU A 324 -30.97 2.97 -9.66
N TYR A 325 -31.03 3.87 -8.69
CA TYR A 325 -31.63 3.58 -7.38
C TYR A 325 -32.84 4.49 -7.08
N GLY A 326 -33.20 5.38 -8.01
CA GLY A 326 -34.33 6.29 -7.85
C GLY A 326 -34.09 7.34 -6.76
N CYS A 327 -32.83 7.64 -6.44
CA CYS A 327 -32.45 8.72 -5.53
C CYS A 327 -33.03 10.05 -5.98
N ASN A 328 -33.34 10.91 -5.01
CA ASN A 328 -33.73 12.28 -5.30
C ASN A 328 -32.54 13.20 -5.01
N MET A 329 -32.22 14.12 -5.91
CA MET A 329 -31.11 15.06 -5.74
C MET A 329 -31.19 15.85 -4.41
N LYS A 330 -32.40 16.12 -3.94
CA LYS A 330 -32.65 16.84 -2.68
C LYS A 330 -32.34 16.02 -1.42
N ASP A 331 -32.31 14.69 -1.54
CA ASP A 331 -32.04 13.76 -0.44
C ASP A 331 -30.58 13.28 -0.44
N ILE A 332 -29.84 13.52 -1.53
CA ILE A 332 -28.44 13.14 -1.64
C ILE A 332 -27.57 14.12 -0.84
N LEU A 333 -26.80 13.55 0.07
CA LEU A 333 -25.77 14.16 0.89
C LEU A 333 -24.41 13.93 0.25
N VAL A 334 -23.57 14.97 0.21
CA VAL A 334 -22.25 14.92 -0.42
C VAL A 334 -21.20 15.48 0.53
N VAL A 335 -20.13 14.71 0.72
CA VAL A 335 -19.02 15.08 1.60
C VAL A 335 -17.71 15.04 0.84
N LEU A 336 -17.02 16.19 0.78
CA LEU A 336 -15.69 16.31 0.20
C LEU A 336 -14.64 16.06 1.28
N GLY A 337 -13.85 15.00 1.12
CA GLY A 337 -12.81 14.65 2.09
C GLY A 337 -11.51 15.46 1.98
N PRO A 338 -10.51 15.11 2.81
CA PRO A 338 -9.17 15.69 2.74
C PRO A 338 -8.58 15.62 1.33
N SER A 339 -8.10 16.76 0.84
CA SER A 339 -7.57 16.94 -0.52
C SER A 339 -6.55 18.08 -0.53
N VAL A 340 -5.91 18.40 -1.64
CA VAL A 340 -5.05 19.60 -1.71
C VAL A 340 -5.94 20.85 -1.77
N GLY A 341 -5.63 21.84 -0.94
CA GLY A 341 -6.39 23.09 -0.87
C GLY A 341 -5.83 24.21 -1.77
N PRO A 342 -6.59 25.31 -1.95
CA PRO A 342 -6.16 26.48 -2.74
C PRO A 342 -4.97 27.24 -2.14
N CYS A 343 -4.58 26.91 -0.91
CA CYS A 343 -3.36 27.39 -0.27
C CYS A 343 -2.09 26.81 -0.92
N CYS A 344 -2.17 25.59 -1.49
CA CYS A 344 -1.01 24.88 -2.03
C CYS A 344 -1.13 24.59 -3.53
N TYR A 345 -2.32 24.22 -3.99
CA TYR A 345 -2.47 23.62 -5.31
C TYR A 345 -2.32 24.63 -6.43
N LYS A 346 -1.46 24.31 -7.41
CA LYS A 346 -1.21 25.12 -8.60
C LYS A 346 -1.34 24.27 -9.85
N LEU A 347 -1.86 24.87 -10.92
CA LEU A 347 -1.88 24.28 -12.26
C LEU A 347 -1.31 25.27 -13.27
N PRO A 348 -0.89 24.81 -14.46
CA PRO A 348 -0.61 25.70 -15.58
C PRO A 348 -1.82 26.58 -15.89
N ARG A 349 -1.57 27.83 -16.30
CA ARG A 349 -2.62 28.82 -16.60
C ARG A 349 -3.71 28.31 -17.56
N GLU A 350 -3.37 27.48 -18.54
CA GLU A 350 -4.36 26.93 -19.48
C GLU A 350 -5.42 26.08 -18.77
N SER A 351 -5.02 25.19 -17.86
CA SER A 351 -5.96 24.42 -17.03
C SER A 351 -6.75 25.34 -16.09
N ALA A 352 -6.12 26.40 -15.58
CA ALA A 352 -6.77 27.36 -14.68
C ALA A 352 -7.95 28.10 -15.33
N LYS A 353 -7.90 28.35 -16.64
CA LYS A 353 -9.00 29.02 -17.38
C LYS A 353 -10.32 28.28 -17.24
N GLU A 354 -10.29 26.94 -17.30
CA GLU A 354 -11.50 26.13 -17.16
C GLU A 354 -12.13 26.28 -15.76
N PHE A 355 -11.31 26.31 -14.71
CA PHE A 355 -11.79 26.55 -13.35
C PHE A 355 -12.34 27.97 -13.15
N HIS A 356 -11.70 28.97 -13.77
CA HIS A 356 -12.17 30.35 -13.72
C HIS A 356 -13.54 30.53 -14.41
N ARG A 357 -13.82 29.76 -15.48
CA ARG A 357 -15.14 29.75 -16.13
C ARG A 357 -16.22 29.12 -15.25
N ILE A 358 -15.87 28.17 -14.39
CA ILE A 358 -16.82 27.62 -13.40
C ILE A 358 -17.17 28.71 -12.40
N ASP A 359 -16.17 29.32 -11.76
CA ASP A 359 -16.31 30.49 -10.91
C ASP A 359 -14.96 31.23 -10.83
N PRO A 360 -14.92 32.55 -11.07
CA PRO A 360 -13.70 33.35 -10.92
C PRO A 360 -12.97 33.13 -9.60
N LYS A 361 -13.70 32.88 -8.50
CA LYS A 361 -13.13 32.63 -7.17
C LYS A 361 -12.42 31.28 -7.04
N CYS A 362 -12.57 30.36 -8.00
CA CYS A 362 -11.81 29.12 -8.04
C CYS A 362 -10.33 29.34 -8.38
N VAL A 363 -9.94 30.52 -8.86
CA VAL A 363 -8.57 30.79 -9.29
C VAL A 363 -8.02 32.05 -8.64
N ARG A 364 -6.87 31.91 -7.97
CA ARG A 364 -6.13 33.03 -7.37
C ARG A 364 -4.82 33.24 -8.13
N LEU A 365 -4.49 34.51 -8.39
CA LEU A 365 -3.37 34.92 -9.27
C LEU A 365 -3.57 34.42 -10.71
N PHE A 366 -4.73 34.71 -11.31
CA PHE A 366 -5.12 34.19 -12.62
C PHE A 366 -4.11 34.46 -13.76
N ASP A 367 -3.40 35.60 -13.71
CA ASP A 367 -2.41 35.98 -14.73
C ASP A 367 -1.01 35.39 -14.50
N SER A 368 -0.81 34.67 -13.39
CA SER A 368 0.42 33.91 -13.13
C SER A 368 0.60 32.76 -14.13
N ALA A 369 1.85 32.36 -14.39
CA ALA A 369 2.14 31.13 -15.12
C ALA A 369 1.60 29.88 -14.39
N SER A 370 1.54 29.94 -13.06
CA SER A 370 1.04 28.86 -12.18
C SER A 370 0.04 29.42 -11.16
N PRO A 371 -1.22 29.68 -11.55
CA PRO A 371 -2.26 30.14 -10.64
C PRO A 371 -2.60 29.10 -9.57
N TYR A 372 -3.09 29.57 -8.43
CA TYR A 372 -3.63 28.67 -7.39
C TYR A 372 -5.06 28.28 -7.74
N ILE A 373 -5.40 27.01 -7.56
CA ILE A 373 -6.69 26.44 -7.97
C ILE A 373 -7.43 25.86 -6.77
N ASP A 374 -8.70 26.20 -6.68
CA ASP A 374 -9.64 25.62 -5.73
C ASP A 374 -10.53 24.57 -6.42
N ILE A 375 -10.05 23.33 -6.44
CA ILE A 375 -10.81 22.20 -6.98
C ILE A 375 -12.02 21.82 -6.12
N ARG A 376 -12.01 22.17 -4.83
CA ARG A 376 -13.10 21.88 -3.89
C ARG A 376 -14.28 22.79 -4.19
N ARG A 377 -14.02 24.10 -4.29
CA ARG A 377 -15.02 25.09 -4.70
C ARG A 377 -15.61 24.79 -6.07
N ALA A 378 -14.77 24.43 -7.05
CA ALA A 378 -15.26 24.06 -8.37
C ALA A 378 -16.21 22.86 -8.29
N THR A 379 -15.85 21.83 -7.53
CA THR A 379 -16.70 20.65 -7.30
C THR A 379 -18.02 21.03 -6.62
N ARG A 380 -17.98 21.85 -5.56
CA ARG A 380 -19.18 22.37 -4.89
C ARG A 380 -20.13 23.05 -5.86
N ILE A 381 -19.63 23.99 -6.66
CA ILE A 381 -20.45 24.79 -7.58
C ILE A 381 -21.07 23.92 -8.66
N LEU A 382 -20.35 22.93 -9.17
CA LEU A 382 -20.88 21.98 -10.14
C LEU A 382 -21.99 21.11 -9.53
N LEU A 383 -21.84 20.67 -8.27
CA LEU A 383 -22.87 19.93 -7.54
C LEU A 383 -24.14 20.78 -7.30
N GLU A 384 -23.99 22.02 -6.84
CA GLU A 384 -25.11 22.94 -6.61
C GLU A 384 -25.84 23.26 -7.92
N ARG A 385 -25.10 23.57 -9.00
CA ARG A 385 -25.69 23.77 -10.35
C ARG A 385 -26.40 22.51 -10.86
N GLY A 386 -25.92 21.33 -10.45
CA GLY A 386 -26.50 20.04 -10.76
C GLY A 386 -27.75 19.69 -9.95
N GLY A 387 -28.13 20.50 -8.96
CA GLY A 387 -29.36 20.36 -8.19
C GLY A 387 -29.21 19.77 -6.80
N ILE A 388 -27.98 19.48 -6.34
CA ILE A 388 -27.73 19.14 -4.94
C ILE A 388 -27.92 20.40 -4.08
N LEU A 389 -28.63 20.26 -2.96
CA LEU A 389 -28.87 21.38 -2.06
C LEU A 389 -27.56 21.86 -1.41
N PRO A 390 -27.30 23.18 -1.29
CA PRO A 390 -26.09 23.69 -0.65
C PRO A 390 -25.86 23.16 0.77
N GLU A 391 -26.93 23.01 1.56
CA GLU A 391 -26.91 22.44 2.92
C GLU A 391 -26.55 20.94 2.96
N ASN A 392 -26.70 20.24 1.84
CA ASN A 392 -26.33 18.83 1.69
C ASN A 392 -24.89 18.64 1.18
N ILE A 393 -24.09 19.71 1.08
CA ILE A 393 -22.70 19.62 0.64
C ILE A 393 -21.78 20.09 1.77
N GLN A 394 -21.05 19.14 2.36
CA GLN A 394 -19.98 19.44 3.31
C GLN A 394 -18.61 19.48 2.62
N ASP A 395 -17.91 20.59 2.81
CA ASP A 395 -16.55 20.85 2.34
C ASP A 395 -15.77 21.72 3.35
N ASP A 396 -14.77 22.47 2.90
CA ASP A 396 -13.95 23.35 3.74
C ASP A 396 -14.60 24.68 4.12
N SER A 397 -15.88 24.91 3.75
CA SER A 397 -16.68 26.02 4.29
C SER A 397 -17.09 25.84 5.75
N ILE A 398 -17.03 24.61 6.29
CA ILE A 398 -17.25 24.34 7.71
C ILE A 398 -16.06 24.87 8.52
N THR A 399 -16.29 25.95 9.26
CA THR A 399 -15.26 26.62 10.07
C THR A 399 -15.11 26.06 11.48
N ASP A 400 -16.12 25.32 11.97
CA ASP A 400 -16.01 24.57 13.23
C ASP A 400 -14.93 23.49 13.10
N GLN A 401 -13.83 23.65 13.83
CA GLN A 401 -12.69 22.76 13.79
C GLN A 401 -13.03 21.32 14.23
N ASN A 402 -14.09 21.13 15.01
CA ASN A 402 -14.52 19.81 15.45
C ASN A 402 -15.34 19.08 14.38
N GLN A 403 -15.86 19.80 13.38
CA GLN A 403 -16.68 19.25 12.30
C GLN A 403 -15.98 19.31 10.93
N ASN A 404 -14.95 20.13 10.80
CA ASN A 404 -14.18 20.23 9.56
C ASN A 404 -13.33 18.97 9.36
N ILE A 405 -13.54 18.33 8.21
CA ILE A 405 -12.79 17.15 7.78
C ILE A 405 -12.09 17.38 6.43
N THR A 406 -12.29 18.53 5.78
CA THR A 406 -11.78 18.85 4.44
C THR A 406 -10.43 19.56 4.54
N PHE A 407 -9.48 18.93 5.22
CA PHE A 407 -8.15 19.46 5.46
C PHE A 407 -7.30 19.50 4.18
N CYS A 408 -6.38 20.47 4.09
CA CYS A 408 -5.36 20.49 3.04
C CYS A 408 -4.32 19.38 3.30
N THR A 409 -4.30 18.34 2.47
CA THR A 409 -3.38 17.19 2.59
C THR A 409 -1.91 17.61 2.57
N ALA A 410 -1.57 18.60 1.74
CA ALA A 410 -0.21 19.14 1.65
C ALA A 410 0.21 19.89 2.93
N CYS A 411 -0.69 20.66 3.55
CA CYS A 411 -0.41 21.44 4.77
C CYS A 411 -0.33 20.59 6.05
N HIS A 412 -0.87 19.38 6.06
CA HIS A 412 -0.92 18.52 7.25
C HIS A 412 -0.14 17.21 7.04
N PRO A 413 1.20 17.26 6.95
CA PRO A 413 2.05 16.10 6.68
C PRO A 413 1.96 15.00 7.72
N ASP A 414 1.64 15.34 8.96
CA ASP A 414 1.49 14.35 10.04
C ASP A 414 0.18 13.56 9.92
N LYS A 415 -0.84 14.11 9.24
CA LYS A 415 -2.16 13.49 9.10
C LYS A 415 -2.39 12.84 7.75
N PHE A 416 -1.81 13.36 6.66
CA PHE A 416 -2.14 12.88 5.31
C PHE A 416 -0.93 12.70 4.41
N TYR A 417 -1.06 11.76 3.47
CA TYR A 417 -0.17 11.70 2.31
C TYR A 417 -0.55 12.78 1.30
N SER A 418 0.43 13.26 0.54
CA SER A 418 0.23 14.26 -0.50
C SER A 418 1.22 14.03 -1.64
N HIS A 419 0.72 13.73 -2.83
CA HIS A 419 1.56 13.59 -4.03
C HIS A 419 2.29 14.89 -4.39
N PHE A 420 1.62 16.04 -4.25
CA PHE A 420 2.12 17.38 -4.48
C PHE A 420 3.32 17.70 -3.58
N ARG A 421 3.27 17.26 -2.32
CA ARG A 421 4.37 17.45 -1.36
C ARG A 421 5.45 16.37 -1.48
N ASP A 422 5.05 15.10 -1.56
CA ASP A 422 5.93 13.94 -1.37
C ASP A 422 6.46 13.36 -2.71
N GLY A 423 5.98 13.85 -3.85
CA GLY A 423 6.41 13.41 -5.18
C GLY A 423 5.81 12.05 -5.57
N THR A 424 6.55 11.29 -6.39
CA THR A 424 6.04 10.09 -7.08
C THR A 424 5.87 8.86 -6.18
N ASN A 425 6.57 8.81 -5.05
CA ASN A 425 6.51 7.71 -4.11
C ASN A 425 5.77 8.15 -2.84
N PHE A 426 4.44 8.12 -2.87
CA PHE A 426 3.57 8.61 -1.79
C PHE A 426 2.59 7.52 -1.34
N GLY A 427 2.23 7.50 -0.06
CA GLY A 427 1.18 6.64 0.48
C GLY A 427 -0.20 7.13 0.03
N THR A 428 -1.24 6.36 0.26
CA THR A 428 -2.60 6.72 -0.19
C THR A 428 -3.61 6.50 0.92
N GLN A 429 -4.33 7.56 1.28
CA GLN A 429 -5.51 7.48 2.14
C GLN A 429 -6.76 7.22 1.31
N ILE A 430 -7.88 6.87 1.96
CA ILE A 430 -9.17 6.67 1.29
C ILE A 430 -10.29 7.40 2.02
N GLY A 431 -11.33 7.79 1.28
CA GLY A 431 -12.68 7.91 1.81
C GLY A 431 -13.44 6.62 1.56
N PHE A 432 -14.20 6.13 2.53
CA PHE A 432 -15.03 4.93 2.38
C PHE A 432 -16.45 5.17 2.87
N ILE A 433 -17.40 4.43 2.30
CA ILE A 433 -18.81 4.42 2.70
C ILE A 433 -19.45 3.04 2.47
N SER A 434 -20.34 2.64 3.37
CA SER A 434 -21.14 1.42 3.27
C SER A 434 -22.51 1.64 3.90
N ILE A 435 -23.52 0.92 3.42
CA ILE A 435 -24.83 0.85 4.06
C ILE A 435 -24.79 -0.26 5.11
N LYS A 436 -25.19 0.05 6.35
CA LYS A 436 -25.26 -0.93 7.44
C LYS A 436 -26.27 -2.03 7.15
N ASP A 437 -26.01 -3.21 7.70
CA ASP A 437 -26.88 -4.39 7.61
C ASP A 437 -28.25 -4.18 8.28
#